data_AF-A0A8G2HY79-F1
#
_entry.id   AF-A0A8G2HY79-F1
#
_cell.length_a   1.000
_cell.length_b   1.000
_cell.length_c   1.000
_cell.angle_alpha   90.00
_cell.angle_beta   90.00
_cell.angle_gamma   90.00
#
_symmetry.space_group_name_H-M   'P 1'
#
loop_
_entity.id
_entity.type
_entity.pdbx_description
1 polymer ?
#
loop_
_entity_poly.entity_id
_entity_poly.type
_entity_poly.pdbx_seq_one_letter_code
_entity_poly.pdbx_strand_id
1 'polypeptide(L)'
;MDISLTMIITIIVFGFIAAFIDAVVGGGGLISTPALLAIGLPPSVALGTNKLASSFGSLTSTIKFIRSGKVDLYVVAKLFGFVFLASACGAYIATMVPSQILKPLIIIALSSVFIFTLLKKDWGNTRTFTQFTFKKALLFAALFILIGFYDGFVGGGTG
;
A
#
# COMPACT_ATOMS: atom_id res chain seq x y z
N MET A 1 22.74 -10.16 -18.23
CA MET A 1 21.29 -10.03 -18.43
C MET A 1 21.11 -8.97 -19.50
N ASP A 2 20.83 -9.37 -20.73
CA ASP A 2 20.65 -8.43 -21.84
C ASP A 2 19.25 -7.83 -21.73
N ILE A 3 19.19 -6.54 -21.40
CA ILE A 3 17.94 -5.79 -21.28
C ILE A 3 17.45 -5.52 -22.70
N SER A 4 16.55 -6.36 -23.22
CA SER A 4 15.99 -6.18 -24.55
C SER A 4 14.95 -5.04 -24.55
N LEU A 5 14.85 -4.31 -25.67
CA LEU A 5 13.89 -3.21 -25.83
C LEU A 5 12.44 -3.67 -25.59
N THR A 6 12.13 -4.90 -26.02
CA THR A 6 10.83 -5.56 -25.79
C THR A 6 10.56 -5.76 -24.29
N MET A 7 11.59 -6.10 -23.50
CA MET A 7 11.48 -6.27 -22.05
C MET A 7 11.18 -4.94 -21.35
N ILE A 8 11.84 -3.86 -21.77
CA ILE A 8 11.59 -2.51 -21.23
C ILE A 8 10.15 -2.06 -21.51
N ILE A 9 9.70 -2.19 -22.76
CA ILE A 9 8.34 -1.80 -23.17
C ILE A 9 7.30 -2.60 -22.39
N THR A 10 7.53 -3.91 -22.20
CA THR A 10 6.63 -4.78 -21.44
C THR A 10 6.56 -4.35 -19.97
N ILE A 11 7.70 -4.06 -19.33
CA ILE A 11 7.74 -3.60 -17.93
C ILE A 11 7.04 -2.24 -17.79
N ILE A 12 7.19 -1.32 -18.74
CA ILE A 12 6.52 -0.01 -18.71
C ILE A 12 5.00 -0.18 -18.82
N VAL A 13 4.52 -0.97 -19.79
CA VAL A 13 3.08 -1.15 -20.02
C VAL A 13 2.41 -1.88 -18.85
N PHE A 14 2.98 -3.01 -18.42
CA PHE A 14 2.43 -3.76 -17.29
C PHE A 14 2.62 -3.02 -15.96
N GLY A 15 3.74 -2.30 -15.78
CA GLY A 15 3.96 -1.43 -14.62
C GLY A 15 2.94 -0.30 -14.56
N PHE A 16 2.60 0.32 -15.70
CA PHE A 16 1.57 1.34 -15.78
C PHE A 16 0.17 0.79 -15.46
N ILE A 17 -0.20 -0.36 -16.04
CA ILE A 17 -1.50 -1.00 -15.76
C ILE A 17 -1.59 -1.40 -14.28
N ALA A 18 -0.52 -1.96 -13.73
CA ALA A 18 -0.50 -2.37 -12.32
C ALA A 18 -0.56 -1.17 -11.38
N ALA A 19 0.17 -0.07 -11.68
CA ALA A 19 0.10 1.19 -10.94
C ALA A 19 -1.25 1.89 -11.11
N PHE A 20 -1.90 1.77 -12.27
CA PHE A 20 -3.24 2.28 -12.50
C PHE A 20 -4.28 1.52 -11.67
N ILE A 21 -4.20 0.19 -11.64
CA ILE A 21 -5.05 -0.65 -10.77
C ILE A 21 -4.77 -0.34 -9.30
N ASP A 22 -3.51 -0.07 -8.94
CA ASP A 22 -3.12 0.38 -7.60
C ASP A 22 -3.76 1.69 -7.21
N ALA A 23 -3.71 2.68 -8.09
CA ALA A 23 -4.32 3.98 -7.87
C ALA A 23 -5.87 3.96 -7.86
N VAL A 24 -6.50 2.97 -8.51
CA VAL A 24 -7.97 2.87 -8.63
C VAL A 24 -8.60 2.05 -7.50
N VAL A 25 -7.94 0.99 -7.04
CA VAL A 25 -8.49 0.02 -6.06
C VAL A 25 -7.75 0.06 -4.71
N GLY A 26 -6.58 0.70 -4.64
CA GLY A 26 -5.73 0.69 -3.44
C GLY A 26 -4.98 -0.63 -3.20
N GLY A 27 -5.10 -1.58 -4.14
CA GLY A 27 -4.59 -2.95 -4.02
C GLY A 27 -3.74 -3.42 -5.19
N GLY A 28 -3.26 -2.53 -6.05
CA GLY A 28 -2.42 -2.90 -7.19
C GLY A 28 -1.05 -3.38 -6.76
N GLY A 29 -0.54 -3.02 -5.58
CA GLY A 29 0.59 -3.67 -4.92
C GLY A 29 0.40 -5.18 -4.70
N LEU A 30 -0.85 -5.64 -4.54
CA LEU A 30 -1.20 -7.07 -4.45
C LEU A 30 -1.01 -7.80 -5.78
N ILE A 31 -1.01 -7.08 -6.91
CA ILE A 31 -0.93 -7.63 -8.27
C ILE A 31 0.45 -7.38 -8.88
N SER A 32 0.98 -6.15 -8.74
CA SER A 32 2.28 -5.72 -9.26
C SER A 32 3.42 -6.47 -8.60
N THR A 33 3.41 -6.62 -7.27
CA THR A 33 4.53 -7.20 -6.52
C THR A 33 4.72 -8.67 -6.88
N PRO A 34 3.68 -9.54 -6.90
CA PRO A 34 3.83 -10.91 -7.35
C PRO A 34 4.21 -11.01 -8.84
N ALA A 35 3.68 -10.14 -9.70
CA ALA A 35 4.03 -10.13 -11.12
C ALA A 35 5.52 -9.78 -11.34
N LEU A 36 6.05 -8.78 -10.62
CA LEU A 36 7.46 -8.40 -10.65
C LEU A 36 8.36 -9.52 -10.10
N LEU A 37 7.93 -10.21 -9.05
CA LEU A 37 8.65 -11.37 -8.52
C LEU A 37 8.61 -12.58 -9.47
N ALA A 38 7.51 -12.76 -10.22
CA ALA A 38 7.32 -13.85 -11.18
C ALA A 38 8.22 -13.69 -12.41
N ILE A 39 8.49 -12.46 -12.85
CA ILE A 39 9.47 -12.18 -13.92
C ILE A 39 10.93 -12.23 -13.45
N GLY A 40 11.16 -12.63 -12.19
CA GLY A 40 12.50 -12.91 -11.66
C GLY A 40 13.21 -11.72 -11.00
N LEU A 41 12.54 -10.58 -10.77
CA LEU A 41 13.20 -9.48 -10.06
C LEU A 41 13.53 -9.86 -8.60
N PRO A 42 14.66 -9.36 -8.06
CA PRO A 42 14.95 -9.43 -6.64
C PRO A 42 13.84 -8.76 -5.82
N PRO A 43 13.47 -9.31 -4.65
CA PRO A 43 12.42 -8.74 -3.80
C PRO A 43 12.60 -7.26 -3.45
N SER A 44 13.84 -6.82 -3.23
CA SER A 44 14.16 -5.41 -2.97
C SER A 44 13.80 -4.49 -4.14
N VAL A 45 14.04 -4.92 -5.38
CA VAL A 45 13.74 -4.15 -6.59
C VAL A 45 12.25 -4.17 -6.90
N ALA A 46 11.60 -5.32 -6.73
CA ALA A 46 10.15 -5.45 -6.93
C ALA A 46 9.36 -4.58 -5.96
N LEU A 47 9.68 -4.64 -4.67
CA LEU A 47 9.08 -3.80 -3.64
C LEU A 47 9.40 -2.32 -3.86
N GLY A 48 10.65 -1.98 -4.16
CA GLY A 48 11.05 -0.59 -4.39
C GLY A 48 10.31 0.04 -5.57
N THR A 49 10.15 -0.71 -6.67
CA THR A 49 9.42 -0.26 -7.86
C THR A 49 7.94 -0.04 -7.56
N ASN A 50 7.30 -0.99 -6.87
CA ASN A 50 5.90 -0.83 -6.47
C ASN A 50 5.73 0.38 -5.56
N LYS A 51 6.60 0.53 -4.55
CA LYS A 51 6.50 1.60 -3.55
C LYS A 51 6.69 2.99 -4.14
N LEU A 52 7.57 3.12 -5.15
CA LEU A 52 7.72 4.36 -5.90
C LEU A 52 6.42 4.72 -6.63
N ALA A 53 5.83 3.76 -7.35
CA ALA A 53 4.59 3.96 -8.09
C ALA A 53 3.40 4.32 -7.15
N SER A 54 3.23 3.55 -6.07
CA SER A 54 2.19 3.79 -5.06
C SER A 54 2.34 5.15 -4.39
N SER A 55 3.58 5.62 -4.15
CA SER A 55 3.80 6.95 -3.55
C SER A 55 3.26 8.10 -4.41
N PHE A 56 3.46 8.05 -5.73
CA PHE A 56 2.89 9.04 -6.65
C PHE A 56 1.36 8.93 -6.75
N GLY A 57 0.82 7.71 -6.74
CA GLY A 57 -0.62 7.45 -6.68
C GLY A 57 -1.25 8.06 -5.42
N SER A 58 -0.71 7.72 -4.25
CA SER A 58 -1.16 8.23 -2.94
C SER A 58 -1.04 9.74 -2.84
N LEU A 59 0.03 10.35 -3.39
CA LEU A 59 0.17 11.80 -3.43
C LEU A 59 -0.94 12.46 -4.26
N THR A 60 -1.23 11.91 -5.44
CA THR A 60 -2.29 12.41 -6.32
C THR A 60 -3.67 12.28 -5.67
N SER A 61 -3.96 11.12 -5.08
CA SER A 61 -5.19 10.87 -4.33
C SER A 61 -5.33 11.80 -3.13
N THR A 62 -4.26 12.00 -2.37
CA THR A 62 -4.22 12.93 -1.22
C THR A 62 -4.57 14.35 -1.65
N ILE A 63 -3.94 14.86 -2.71
CA ILE A 63 -4.23 16.21 -3.25
C ILE A 63 -5.71 16.31 -3.65
N LYS A 64 -6.25 15.30 -4.33
CA LYS A 64 -7.65 15.27 -4.76
C LYS A 64 -8.61 15.25 -3.57
N PHE A 65 -8.31 14.48 -2.53
CA PHE A 65 -9.12 14.43 -1.30
C PHE A 65 -9.10 15.74 -0.54
N ILE A 66 -7.93 16.37 -0.37
CA ILE A 66 -7.81 17.70 0.25
C ILE A 66 -8.63 18.73 -0.53
N ARG A 67 -8.50 18.75 -1.87
CA ARG A 67 -9.28 19.66 -2.73
C ARG A 67 -10.78 19.41 -2.70
N SER A 68 -11.22 18.18 -2.39
CA SER A 68 -12.64 17.85 -2.28
C SER A 68 -13.32 18.32 -0.99
N GLY A 69 -12.55 18.87 -0.04
CA GLY A 69 -13.07 19.34 1.26
C GLY A 69 -13.52 18.21 2.19
N LYS A 70 -13.27 16.94 1.84
CA LYS A 70 -13.67 15.75 2.61
C LYS A 70 -12.63 15.31 3.64
N VAL A 71 -11.62 16.15 3.90
CA VAL A 71 -10.49 15.84 4.79
C VAL A 71 -10.47 16.85 5.93
N ASP A 72 -10.50 16.35 7.16
CA ASP A 72 -10.22 17.15 8.35
C ASP A 72 -8.71 17.26 8.54
N LEU A 73 -8.15 18.39 8.11
CA LEU A 73 -6.70 18.66 8.17
C LEU A 73 -6.17 18.70 9.61
N TYR A 74 -7.00 19.02 10.60
CA TYR A 74 -6.58 19.06 12.00
C TYR A 74 -6.35 17.65 12.54
N VAL A 75 -7.26 16.73 12.25
CA VAL A 75 -7.11 15.30 12.62
C VAL A 75 -5.93 14.67 11.89
N VAL A 76 -5.77 14.95 10.59
CA VAL A 76 -4.65 14.44 9.79
C VAL A 76 -3.32 14.94 10.35
N ALA A 77 -3.16 16.23 10.62
CA ALA A 77 -1.92 16.78 11.16
C ALA A 77 -1.51 16.14 12.50
N LYS A 78 -2.49 15.85 13.36
CA LYS A 78 -2.25 15.23 14.68
C LYS A 78 -1.80 13.77 14.58
N LEU A 79 -2.32 13.02 13.60
CA LEU A 79 -1.95 11.61 13.38
C LEU A 79 -0.72 11.44 12.48
N PHE A 80 -0.43 12.42 11.63
CA PHE A 80 0.62 12.36 10.62
C PHE A 80 1.97 11.92 11.21
N GLY A 81 2.41 12.54 12.31
CA GLY A 81 3.69 12.20 12.93
C GLY A 81 3.78 10.73 13.38
N PHE A 82 2.72 10.21 13.99
CA PHE A 82 2.69 8.82 14.47
C PHE A 82 2.67 7.82 13.31
N VAL A 83 1.84 8.06 12.30
CA VAL A 83 1.73 7.20 11.12
C VAL A 83 3.01 7.25 10.29
N PHE A 84 3.63 8.43 10.16
CA PHE A 84 4.91 8.60 9.48
C PHE A 84 6.03 7.82 10.16
N LEU A 85 6.17 7.95 11.49
CA LEU A 85 7.16 7.19 12.25
C LEU A 85 6.91 5.68 12.15
N ALA A 86 5.66 5.24 12.25
CA ALA A 86 5.30 3.83 12.12
C ALA A 86 5.65 3.28 10.72
N SER A 87 5.36 4.04 9.66
CA SER A 87 5.71 3.67 8.28
C SER A 87 7.22 3.65 8.06
N ALA A 88 7.96 4.63 8.60
CA ALA A 88 9.42 4.65 8.55
C ALA A 88 10.03 3.43 9.27
N CYS A 89 9.52 3.09 10.46
CA CYS A 89 9.93 1.88 11.18
C CYS A 89 9.62 0.60 10.39
N GLY A 90 8.43 0.49 9.81
CA GLY A 90 8.05 -0.64 8.96
C GLY A 90 8.99 -0.79 7.76
N ALA A 91 9.28 0.31 7.07
CA ALA A 91 10.19 0.33 5.93
C ALA A 91 11.62 -0.07 6.33
N TYR A 92 12.11 0.43 7.46
CA TYR A 92 13.44 0.06 7.97
C TYR A 92 13.53 -1.43 8.28
N ILE A 93 12.54 -1.99 8.98
CA ILE A 93 12.53 -3.42 9.31
C ILE A 93 12.48 -4.26 8.03
N ALA A 94 11.72 -3.85 7.01
CA ALA A 94 11.67 -4.56 5.73
C ALA A 94 13.06 -4.69 5.06
N THR A 95 13.95 -3.71 5.23
CA THR A 95 15.33 -3.78 4.71
C THR A 95 16.24 -4.75 5.48
N MET A 96 15.89 -5.06 6.73
CA MET A 96 16.65 -6.00 7.58
C MET A 96 16.21 -7.45 7.41
N VAL A 97 15.08 -7.73 6.77
CA VAL A 97 14.56 -9.09 6.58
C VAL A 97 15.26 -9.79 5.40
N PRO A 98 15.83 -11.01 5.60
CA PRO A 98 16.43 -11.79 4.52
C PRO A 98 15.43 -12.08 3.38
N SER A 99 15.88 -11.92 2.13
CA SER A 99 15.05 -12.10 0.93
C SER A 99 14.39 -13.48 0.82
N GLN A 100 14.99 -14.52 1.40
CA GLN A 100 14.44 -15.89 1.44
C GLN A 100 13.18 -16.01 2.31
N ILE A 101 13.01 -15.15 3.31
CA ILE A 101 11.84 -15.12 4.21
C ILE A 101 10.83 -14.08 3.71
N LEU A 102 11.33 -12.96 3.19
CA LEU A 102 10.49 -11.85 2.71
C LEU A 102 9.61 -12.28 1.52
N LYS A 103 10.16 -13.06 0.58
CA LYS A 103 9.45 -13.50 -0.63
C LYS A 103 8.18 -14.33 -0.33
N PRO A 104 8.22 -15.42 0.46
CA PRO A 104 7.01 -16.18 0.81
C PRO A 104 6.06 -15.39 1.72
N LEU A 105 6.58 -14.55 2.63
CA LEU A 105 5.76 -13.75 3.54
C LEU A 105 4.90 -12.74 2.77
N ILE A 106 5.48 -12.07 1.77
CA ILE A 106 4.74 -11.17 0.86
C ILE A 106 3.68 -11.94 0.09
N ILE A 107 4.02 -13.10 -0.49
CA ILE A 107 3.04 -13.89 -1.26
C ILE A 107 1.84 -14.30 -0.39
N ILE A 108 2.08 -14.73 0.85
CA ILE A 108 1.01 -15.11 1.79
C ILE A 108 0.17 -13.89 2.20
N ALA A 109 0.82 -12.77 2.53
CA ALA A 109 0.14 -11.54 2.93
C ALA A 109 -0.75 -11.00 1.81
N LEU A 110 -0.21 -10.90 0.59
CA LEU A 110 -0.95 -10.38 -0.57
C LEU A 110 -2.10 -11.33 -0.97
N SER A 111 -1.87 -12.66 -0.94
CA SER A 111 -2.92 -13.65 -1.24
C SER A 111 -4.05 -13.60 -0.22
N SER A 112 -3.72 -13.45 1.07
CA SER A 112 -4.71 -13.33 2.15
C SER A 112 -5.60 -12.10 1.98
N VAL A 113 -4.99 -10.94 1.70
CA VAL A 113 -5.73 -9.69 1.47
C VAL A 113 -6.57 -9.79 0.20
N PHE A 114 -6.06 -10.39 -0.88
CA PHE A 114 -6.80 -10.60 -2.12
C PHE A 114 -8.05 -11.48 -1.92
N ILE A 115 -7.89 -12.62 -1.25
CA ILE A 115 -9.01 -13.52 -0.92
C ILE A 115 -10.02 -12.79 -0.03
N PHE A 116 -9.55 -12.07 0.98
CA PHE A 116 -10.41 -11.32 1.89
C PHE A 116 -11.22 -10.23 1.16
N THR A 117 -10.59 -9.46 0.29
CA THR A 117 -11.26 -8.43 -0.52
C THR A 117 -12.30 -9.02 -1.47
N LEU A 118 -12.01 -10.17 -2.09
CA LEU A 118 -12.99 -10.88 -2.94
C LEU A 118 -14.20 -11.39 -2.14
N LEU A 119 -13.98 -11.92 -0.93
CA LEU A 119 -15.04 -12.45 -0.08
C LEU A 119 -15.90 -11.35 0.56
N LYS A 120 -15.36 -10.14 0.73
CA LYS A 120 -16.03 -9.00 1.37
C LYS A 120 -16.22 -7.83 0.41
N LYS A 121 -16.88 -8.10 -0.72
CA LYS A 121 -17.21 -7.12 -1.76
C LYS A 121 -18.06 -5.93 -1.28
N ASP A 122 -18.81 -6.07 -0.18
CA ASP A 122 -19.75 -5.05 0.33
C ASP A 122 -19.21 -4.17 1.47
N TRP A 123 -17.91 -4.23 1.78
CA TRP A 123 -17.34 -3.43 2.87
C TRP A 123 -17.21 -1.96 2.46
N GLY A 124 -18.09 -1.10 2.98
CA GLY A 124 -18.06 0.36 2.75
C GLY A 124 -19.42 1.01 2.49
N ASN A 125 -20.49 0.22 2.35
CA ASN A 125 -21.82 0.75 1.99
C ASN A 125 -22.57 1.42 3.17
N THR A 126 -22.05 1.34 4.39
CA THR A 126 -22.63 2.00 5.57
C THR A 126 -21.61 2.95 6.20
N ARG A 127 -21.74 4.25 5.86
CA ARG A 127 -21.08 5.33 6.62
C ARG A 127 -21.87 5.58 7.90
N THR A 128 -21.67 4.76 8.91
CA THR A 128 -22.16 5.08 10.26
C THR A 128 -21.25 6.13 10.87
N PHE A 129 -21.57 7.41 10.63
CA PHE A 129 -21.07 8.52 11.45
C PHE A 129 -21.55 8.31 12.88
N THR A 130 -20.77 7.56 13.65
CA THR A 130 -21.05 7.31 15.06
C THR A 130 -20.25 8.31 15.86
N GLN A 131 -20.90 8.99 16.80
CA GLN A 131 -20.29 9.93 17.75
C GLN A 131 -18.92 9.41 18.26
N PHE A 132 -17.88 10.25 18.16
CA PHE A 132 -16.53 9.92 18.58
C PHE A 132 -16.44 9.88 20.11
N THR A 133 -16.64 8.72 20.71
CA THR A 133 -16.18 8.46 22.09
C THR A 133 -14.65 8.45 22.10
N PHE A 134 -14.01 8.98 23.15
CA PHE A 134 -12.55 8.96 23.33
C PHE A 134 -11.92 7.57 23.10
N LYS A 135 -12.59 6.51 23.55
CA LYS A 135 -12.19 5.11 23.31
C LYS A 135 -12.14 4.73 21.82
N LYS A 136 -13.09 5.21 21.01
CA LYS A 136 -13.12 4.97 19.55
C LYS A 136 -12.02 5.77 18.85
N ALA A 137 -11.78 7.01 19.27
CA ALA A 137 -10.69 7.82 18.72
C ALA A 137 -9.32 7.18 18.95
N LEU A 138 -9.06 6.65 20.16
CA LEU A 138 -7.84 5.91 20.46
C LEU A 138 -7.71 4.64 19.61
N LEU A 139 -8.80 3.88 19.46
CA LEU A 139 -8.83 2.68 18.62
C LEU A 139 -8.50 3.01 17.15
N PHE A 140 -9.12 4.04 16.58
CA PHE A 140 -8.83 4.48 15.21
C PHE A 140 -7.39 4.95 15.05
N ALA A 141 -6.86 5.71 16.02
CA ALA A 141 -5.45 6.12 16.00
C ALA A 141 -4.50 4.90 15.99
N ALA A 142 -4.75 3.90 16.84
CA ALA A 142 -3.96 2.68 16.86
C ALA A 142 -4.04 1.90 15.54
N LEU A 143 -5.24 1.81 14.94
CA LEU A 143 -5.44 1.18 13.64
C LEU A 143 -4.69 1.92 12.52
N PHE A 144 -4.75 3.25 12.47
CA PHE A 144 -4.02 4.04 11.48
C PHE A 144 -2.51 3.88 11.61
N ILE A 145 -1.99 3.79 12.84
CA ILE A 145 -0.57 3.54 13.10
C ILE A 145 -0.16 2.14 12.63
N LEU A 146 -0.97 1.11 12.92
CA LEU A 146 -0.72 -0.26 12.46
C LEU A 146 -0.78 -0.38 10.95
N ILE A 147 -1.75 0.28 10.30
CA ILE A 147 -1.84 0.34 8.84
C ILE A 147 -0.63 1.07 8.27
N GLY A 148 -0.20 2.18 8.87
CA GLY A 148 1.01 2.89 8.48
C GLY A 148 2.27 2.03 8.58
N PHE A 149 2.39 1.24 9.65
CA PHE A 149 3.49 0.27 9.78
C PHE A 149 3.45 -0.83 8.71
N TYR A 150 2.27 -1.42 8.46
CA TYR A 150 2.08 -2.43 7.42
C TYR A 150 2.39 -1.89 6.02
N ASP A 151 1.92 -0.68 5.72
CA ASP A 151 2.22 0.05 4.49
C ASP A 151 3.73 0.35 4.37
N GLY A 152 4.35 0.74 5.48
CA GLY A 152 5.80 0.88 5.60
C GLY A 152 6.55 -0.43 5.30
N PHE A 153 6.09 -1.55 5.84
CA PHE A 153 6.77 -2.85 5.75
C PHE A 153 6.57 -3.54 4.40
N VAL A 154 5.34 -3.58 3.89
CA VAL A 154 4.95 -4.33 2.67
C VAL A 154 4.49 -3.39 1.55
N GLY A 155 3.64 -2.41 1.86
CA GLY A 155 3.18 -1.39 0.91
C GLY A 155 2.18 -1.85 -0.15
N GLY A 156 1.53 -3.01 -0.01
CA GLY A 156 0.50 -3.49 -0.94
C GLY A 156 -0.86 -3.63 -0.26
N GLY A 157 -1.93 -3.09 -0.87
CA GLY A 157 -3.31 -3.23 -0.36
C GLY A 157 -3.82 -2.08 0.52
N THR A 158 -3.09 -0.96 0.59
CA THR A 158 -3.31 0.18 1.50
C THR A 158 -3.73 1.49 0.82
N GLY A 159 -3.79 1.54 -0.51
CA GLY A 159 -4.07 2.76 -1.28
C GLY A 159 -5.52 3.25 -1.26
#